data_AF-A0A948KLK7-F1
#
_entry.id   AF-A0A948KLK7-F1
#
_cell.length_a   1.000
_cell.length_b   1.000
_cell.length_c   1.000
_cell.angle_alpha   90.00
_cell.angle_beta   90.00
_cell.angle_gamma   90.00
#
_symmetry.space_group_name_H-M   'P 1'
#
loop_
_entity.id
_entity.type
_entity.pdbx_description
1 polymer ?
#
loop_
_entity_poly.entity_id
_entity_poly.type
_entity_poly.pdbx_seq_one_letter_code
_entity_poly.pdbx_strand_id
1 'polypeptide(L)'
;MVVLGIESSCDETAAAVVRDGRVMLSNVIASQVDVHAQYGGVVPEVASRKHIEAIAPVIVQALGDAQLTLAEIEGIAVTRGPGLIGSLLVGLSAAKAIAFARCIPLVGVNHLEGHVAAVFLTDTQPPFPFVALVVSGGHTTIYLVEGFQRFVVLGQTRDDAAGEAFDKAAKLLELGYPGGVVIDRLAKQGNHDAFPFPRCMRDSVDFSFSGLKTSLLMRLKKRGSPFTA
;
A
#
# COMPACT_ATOMS: atom_id res chain seq x y z
N MET A 1 26.42 -2.30 3.34
CA MET A 1 25.66 -1.16 2.78
C MET A 1 24.47 -0.84 3.67
N VAL A 2 24.39 0.38 4.16
CA VAL A 2 23.26 0.93 4.92
C VAL A 2 22.45 1.87 4.02
N VAL A 3 21.19 1.52 3.77
CA VAL A 3 20.29 2.24 2.87
C VAL A 3 19.16 2.91 3.65
N LEU A 4 18.91 4.18 3.35
CA LEU A 4 17.69 4.87 3.77
C LEU A 4 16.61 4.71 2.70
N GLY A 5 15.52 4.01 3.03
CA GLY A 5 14.30 3.90 2.23
C GLY A 5 13.33 5.03 2.54
N ILE A 6 12.68 5.61 1.53
CA ILE A 6 11.65 6.64 1.65
C ILE A 6 10.42 6.26 0.81
N GLU A 7 9.24 6.29 1.44
CA GLU A 7 7.95 5.99 0.80
C GLU A 7 6.96 7.15 1.03
N SER A 8 6.27 7.55 -0.04
CA SER A 8 5.29 8.65 -0.08
C SER A 8 4.34 8.51 -1.28
N SER A 9 3.97 7.28 -1.67
CA SER A 9 3.20 7.03 -2.90
C SER A 9 1.73 7.41 -2.77
N CYS A 10 1.16 7.37 -1.56
CA CYS A 10 -0.27 7.58 -1.34
C CYS A 10 -0.53 8.48 -0.12
N ASP A 11 -0.85 7.89 1.04
CA ASP A 11 -1.30 8.56 2.27
C ASP A 11 -0.47 8.16 3.50
N GLU A 12 0.66 7.51 3.30
CA GLU A 12 1.61 7.12 4.34
C GLU A 12 2.97 7.71 4.02
N THR A 13 3.53 8.48 4.95
CA THR A 13 4.92 8.94 4.85
C THR A 13 5.77 8.01 5.67
N ALA A 14 6.71 7.31 5.04
CA ALA A 14 7.55 6.36 5.75
C ALA A 14 9.02 6.51 5.41
N ALA A 15 9.85 6.19 6.40
CA ALA A 15 11.29 6.01 6.22
C ALA A 15 11.76 4.80 7.02
N ALA A 16 12.70 4.06 6.45
CA ALA A 16 13.28 2.88 7.06
C ALA A 16 14.78 2.84 6.78
N VAL A 17 15.56 2.35 7.74
CA VAL A 17 16.99 2.08 7.52
C VAL A 17 17.19 0.57 7.43
N VAL A 18 17.79 0.11 6.33
CA VAL A 18 18.03 -1.30 6.07
C VAL A 18 19.52 -1.54 5.81
N ARG A 19 20.08 -2.54 6.49
CA ARG A 19 21.47 -2.98 6.31
C ARG A 19 21.51 -4.25 5.46
N ASP A 20 22.35 -4.22 4.43
CA ASP A 20 22.67 -5.33 3.52
C ASP A 20 21.43 -5.98 2.88
N GLY A 21 20.35 -5.20 2.72
CA GLY A 21 19.09 -5.64 2.13
C GLY A 21 18.31 -6.67 2.95
N ARG A 22 18.75 -6.99 4.17
CA ARG A 22 18.18 -8.08 4.99
C ARG A 22 17.81 -7.66 6.41
N VAL A 23 18.58 -6.74 7.01
CA VAL A 23 18.40 -6.36 8.40
C VAL A 23 17.73 -4.99 8.46
N MET A 24 16.46 -4.96 8.87
CA MET A 24 15.73 -3.73 9.11
C MET A 24 16.16 -3.15 10.47
N LEU A 25 16.84 -2.00 10.46
CA LEU A 25 17.32 -1.31 11.66
C LEU A 25 16.27 -0.36 12.24
N SER A 26 15.42 0.21 11.39
CA SER A 26 14.29 1.04 11.79
C SER A 26 13.20 1.02 10.73
N ASN A 27 11.96 1.32 11.14
CA ASN A 27 10.81 1.49 10.25
C ASN A 27 9.82 2.44 10.90
N VAL A 28 9.71 3.65 10.36
CA VAL A 28 8.85 4.72 10.88
C VAL A 28 7.79 5.04 9.84
N ILE A 29 6.53 5.05 10.26
CA ILE A 29 5.37 5.31 9.41
C ILE A 29 4.50 6.39 10.05
N ALA A 30 4.31 7.49 9.34
CA ALA A 30 3.31 8.52 9.64
C ALA A 30 2.10 8.34 8.71
N SER A 31 1.06 7.68 9.23
CA SER A 31 -0.18 7.41 8.50
C SER A 31 -1.12 8.62 8.53
N GLN A 32 -1.82 8.87 7.42
CA GLN A 32 -2.80 9.95 7.29
C GLN A 32 -4.25 9.43 7.35
N VAL A 33 -4.47 8.17 7.75
CA VAL A 33 -5.80 7.53 7.78
C VAL A 33 -6.84 8.38 8.50
N ASP A 34 -6.54 8.94 9.67
CA ASP A 34 -7.47 9.77 10.45
C ASP A 34 -7.84 11.08 9.74
N VAL A 35 -6.93 11.62 8.93
CA VAL A 35 -7.17 12.81 8.12
C VAL A 35 -8.13 12.48 6.97
N HIS A 36 -7.90 11.35 6.29
CA HIS A 36 -8.69 10.96 5.12
C HIS A 36 -10.04 10.31 5.47
N ALA A 37 -10.18 9.76 6.67
CA ALA A 37 -11.43 9.17 7.16
C ALA A 37 -12.60 10.18 7.13
N GLN A 38 -12.30 11.46 7.35
CA GLN A 38 -13.26 12.58 7.31
C GLN A 38 -13.89 12.77 5.93
N TYR A 39 -13.17 12.39 4.87
CA TYR A 39 -13.58 12.51 3.48
C TYR A 39 -14.07 11.19 2.89
N GLY A 40 -13.93 10.08 3.64
CA GLY A 40 -14.28 8.74 3.19
C GLY A 40 -13.39 8.22 2.05
N GLY A 41 -12.13 8.65 2.03
CA GLY A 41 -11.11 8.24 1.05
C GLY A 41 -9.98 9.26 0.93
N VAL A 42 -8.89 8.86 0.28
CA VAL A 42 -7.69 9.69 0.12
C VAL A 42 -7.97 10.91 -0.75
N VAL A 43 -7.71 12.11 -0.20
CA VAL A 43 -7.76 13.38 -0.95
C VAL A 43 -6.35 13.76 -1.40
N PRO A 44 -6.02 13.73 -2.71
CA PRO A 44 -4.62 13.83 -3.18
C PRO A 44 -3.86 15.09 -2.74
N GLU A 45 -4.53 16.25 -2.74
CA GLU A 45 -3.91 17.52 -2.31
C GLU A 45 -3.61 17.52 -0.81
N VAL A 46 -4.53 17.02 0.01
CA VAL A 46 -4.34 16.90 1.46
C VAL A 46 -3.19 15.94 1.75
N ALA A 47 -3.14 14.82 1.01
CA ALA A 47 -2.08 13.83 1.18
C ALA A 47 -0.69 14.42 0.89
N SER A 48 -0.57 15.15 -0.22
CA SER A 48 0.67 15.82 -0.61
C SER A 48 1.16 16.79 0.48
N ARG A 49 0.27 17.58 1.08
CA ARG A 49 0.62 18.51 2.17
C ARG A 49 1.08 17.78 3.42
N LYS A 50 0.42 16.68 3.77
CA LYS A 50 0.80 15.88 4.94
C LYS A 50 2.15 15.21 4.76
N HIS A 51 2.52 14.79 3.54
CA HIS A 51 3.89 14.35 3.27
C HIS A 51 4.93 15.46 3.50
N ILE A 52 4.65 16.70 3.09
CA ILE A 52 5.57 17.83 3.31
C ILE A 52 5.81 18.05 4.80
N GLU A 53 4.77 17.97 5.62
CA GLU A 53 4.86 18.09 7.08
C GLU A 53 5.65 16.93 7.72
N ALA A 54 5.46 15.71 7.22
CA ALA A 54 5.96 14.49 7.87
C ALA A 54 7.33 14.02 7.37
N ILE A 55 7.76 14.37 6.15
CA ILE A 55 8.92 13.74 5.51
C ILE A 55 10.23 13.91 6.30
N ALA A 56 10.50 15.12 6.80
CA ALA A 56 11.70 15.38 7.58
C ALA A 56 11.64 14.73 8.99
N PRO A 57 10.56 14.89 9.79
CA PRO A 57 10.41 14.20 11.07
C PRO A 57 10.58 12.68 10.97
N VAL A 58 9.96 12.06 9.97
CA VAL A 58 10.01 10.61 9.77
C VAL A 58 11.42 10.13 9.44
N ILE A 59 12.16 10.85 8.60
CA ILE A 59 13.57 10.53 8.30
C ILE A 59 14.45 10.69 9.54
N VAL A 60 14.30 11.78 10.30
CA VAL A 60 15.07 12.03 11.53
C VAL A 60 14.81 10.94 12.56
N GLN A 61 13.55 10.56 12.76
CA GLN A 61 13.19 9.48 13.67
C GLN A 61 13.75 8.14 13.19
N ALA A 62 13.65 7.81 11.90
CA ALA A 62 14.18 6.54 11.38
C ALA A 62 15.70 6.42 11.58
N LEU A 63 16.45 7.53 11.44
CA LEU A 63 17.88 7.56 11.74
C LEU A 63 18.15 7.39 13.24
N GLY A 64 17.38 8.09 14.09
CA GLY A 64 17.48 7.98 15.54
C GLY A 64 17.20 6.58 16.07
N ASP A 65 16.11 5.95 15.61
CA ASP A 65 15.72 4.58 15.98
C ASP A 65 16.77 3.55 15.54
N ALA A 66 17.42 3.80 14.39
CA ALA A 66 18.54 2.97 13.91
C ALA A 66 19.87 3.28 14.62
N GLN A 67 19.92 4.30 15.48
CA GLN A 67 21.13 4.82 16.14
C GLN A 67 22.23 5.21 15.14
N LEU A 68 21.83 5.81 14.03
CA LEU A 68 22.73 6.24 12.96
C LEU A 68 22.55 7.73 12.69
N THR A 69 23.61 8.33 12.17
CA THR A 69 23.58 9.66 11.59
C THR A 69 23.41 9.58 10.08
N LEU A 70 23.00 10.69 9.46
CA LEU A 70 22.94 10.78 8.00
C LEU A 70 24.33 10.59 7.34
N ALA A 71 25.41 10.75 8.10
CA ALA A 71 26.78 10.53 7.63
C ALA A 71 27.09 9.03 7.37
N GLU A 72 26.35 8.12 8.01
CA GLU A 72 26.57 6.68 7.92
C GLU A 72 25.70 6.00 6.85
N ILE A 73 24.81 6.76 6.21
CA ILE A 73 23.98 6.26 5.10
C ILE A 73 24.83 6.20 3.82
N GLU A 74 24.84 5.03 3.19
CA GLU A 74 25.65 4.72 2.01
C GLU A 74 24.83 4.81 0.71
N GLY A 75 23.50 4.90 0.79
CA GLY A 75 22.62 5.13 -0.36
C GLY A 75 21.18 5.39 0.03
N ILE A 76 20.41 5.91 -0.92
CA ILE A 76 18.99 6.23 -0.72
C ILE A 76 18.14 5.48 -1.74
N ALA A 77 17.11 4.79 -1.24
CA ALA A 77 16.06 4.19 -2.05
C ALA A 77 14.77 4.99 -1.85
N VAL A 78 14.10 5.38 -2.92
CA VAL A 78 12.88 6.18 -2.83
C VAL A 78 11.84 5.71 -3.82
N THR A 79 10.58 5.63 -3.40
CA THR A 79 9.50 5.24 -4.30
C THR A 79 9.34 6.25 -5.43
N ARG A 80 9.46 5.76 -6.67
CA ARG A 80 9.27 6.53 -7.91
C ARG A 80 7.83 6.42 -8.43
N GLY A 81 7.14 5.36 -8.09
CA GLY A 81 5.76 5.07 -8.51
C GLY A 81 5.50 3.57 -8.60
N PRO A 82 4.28 3.14 -8.95
CA PRO A 82 3.10 3.98 -9.15
C PRO A 82 2.64 4.68 -7.85
N GLY A 83 1.82 5.72 -7.97
CA GLY A 83 1.33 6.52 -6.84
C GLY A 83 0.77 7.88 -7.27
N LEU A 84 0.30 8.65 -6.29
CA LEU A 84 -0.20 10.01 -6.49
C LEU A 84 0.97 10.94 -6.79
N ILE A 85 0.91 11.65 -7.92
CA ILE A 85 2.04 12.47 -8.40
C ILE A 85 2.51 13.51 -7.38
N GLY A 86 1.57 14.18 -6.69
CA GLY A 86 1.89 15.17 -5.66
C GLY A 86 2.65 14.56 -4.49
N SER A 87 2.16 13.43 -3.97
CA SER A 87 2.78 12.67 -2.89
C SER A 87 4.18 12.17 -3.28
N LEU A 88 4.31 11.50 -4.44
CA LEU A 88 5.58 10.96 -4.94
C LEU A 88 6.67 12.02 -5.07
N LEU A 89 6.30 13.22 -5.53
CA LEU A 89 7.25 14.32 -5.72
C LEU A 89 7.87 14.78 -4.40
N VAL A 90 7.16 14.68 -3.27
CA VAL A 90 7.70 15.06 -1.96
C VAL A 90 8.85 14.14 -1.56
N GLY A 91 8.62 12.82 -1.55
CA GLY A 91 9.67 11.85 -1.21
C GLY A 91 10.83 11.89 -2.20
N LEU A 92 10.55 11.93 -3.51
CA LEU A 92 11.58 12.03 -4.55
C LEU A 92 12.45 13.29 -4.39
N SER A 93 11.85 14.43 -4.06
CA SER A 93 12.59 15.68 -3.89
C SER A 93 13.47 15.65 -2.66
N ALA A 94 12.96 15.15 -1.53
CA ALA A 94 13.73 14.97 -0.30
C ALA A 94 14.91 14.01 -0.52
N ALA A 95 14.65 12.84 -1.11
CA ALA A 95 15.67 11.84 -1.40
C ALA A 95 16.78 12.39 -2.32
N LYS A 96 16.41 13.09 -3.40
CA LYS A 96 17.37 13.72 -4.30
C LYS A 96 18.22 14.78 -3.60
N ALA A 97 17.62 15.62 -2.76
CA ALA A 97 18.33 16.66 -2.03
C ALA A 97 19.36 16.05 -1.07
N ILE A 98 18.98 15.01 -0.31
CA ILE A 98 19.87 14.32 0.61
C ILE A 98 21.00 13.61 -0.16
N ALA A 99 20.67 12.84 -1.21
CA ALA A 99 21.66 12.13 -2.03
C ALA A 99 22.68 13.08 -2.64
N PHE A 100 22.21 14.22 -3.17
CA PHE A 100 23.06 15.26 -3.73
C PHE A 100 23.98 15.88 -2.66
N ALA A 101 23.44 16.26 -1.49
CA ALA A 101 24.22 16.87 -0.42
C ALA A 101 25.27 15.93 0.18
N ARG A 102 24.98 14.62 0.23
CA ARG A 102 25.88 13.59 0.77
C ARG A 102 26.79 12.96 -0.28
N CYS A 103 26.59 13.26 -1.57
CA CYS A 103 27.25 12.61 -2.70
C CYS A 103 27.15 11.07 -2.65
N ILE A 104 25.95 10.55 -2.34
CA ILE A 104 25.67 9.11 -2.25
C ILE A 104 24.69 8.67 -3.35
N PRO A 105 24.70 7.38 -3.76
CA PRO A 105 23.80 6.88 -4.78
C PRO A 105 22.32 6.98 -4.38
N LEU A 106 21.49 7.23 -5.39
CA LEU A 106 20.03 7.29 -5.30
C LEU A 106 19.42 6.25 -6.25
N VAL A 107 18.47 5.46 -5.78
CA VAL A 107 17.69 4.52 -6.59
C VAL A 107 16.21 4.83 -6.48
N GLY A 108 15.57 5.01 -7.63
CA GLY A 108 14.10 5.07 -7.72
C GLY A 108 13.52 3.67 -7.73
N VAL A 109 12.65 3.36 -6.78
CA VAL A 109 12.07 2.03 -6.57
C VAL A 109 10.62 2.02 -7.06
N ASN A 110 10.23 0.92 -7.71
CA ASN A 110 8.83 0.66 -8.03
C ASN A 110 8.10 0.20 -6.76
N HIS A 111 7.02 0.89 -6.40
CA HIS A 111 6.23 0.62 -5.20
C HIS A 111 5.75 -0.83 -5.11
N LEU A 112 5.32 -1.41 -6.24
CA LEU A 112 4.82 -2.79 -6.28
C LEU A 112 5.95 -3.82 -6.17
N GLU A 113 7.12 -3.52 -6.74
CA GLU A 113 8.30 -4.35 -6.53
C GLU A 113 8.74 -4.30 -5.06
N GLY A 114 8.60 -3.15 -4.39
CA GLY A 114 8.79 -3.00 -2.95
C GLY A 114 7.84 -3.89 -2.14
N HIS A 115 6.56 -3.92 -2.48
CA HIS A 115 5.58 -4.83 -1.85
C HIS A 115 5.98 -6.30 -1.98
N VAL A 116 6.40 -6.73 -3.17
CA VAL A 116 6.86 -8.12 -3.38
C VAL A 116 8.16 -8.38 -2.62
N ALA A 117 9.10 -7.41 -2.61
CA ALA A 117 10.39 -7.54 -1.97
C ALA A 117 10.30 -7.64 -0.43
N ALA A 118 9.20 -7.16 0.17
CA ALA A 118 8.98 -7.25 1.62
C ALA A 118 9.05 -8.69 2.15
N VAL A 119 8.73 -9.71 1.34
CA VAL A 119 8.85 -11.13 1.76
C VAL A 119 10.29 -11.51 2.12
N PHE A 120 11.29 -10.85 1.51
CA PHE A 120 12.71 -11.12 1.76
C PHE A 120 13.23 -10.50 3.07
N LEU A 121 12.41 -9.68 3.74
CA LEU A 121 12.70 -9.18 5.09
C LEU A 121 12.18 -10.13 6.18
N THR A 122 11.47 -11.20 5.80
CA THR A 122 10.97 -12.21 6.74
C THR A 122 11.98 -13.36 6.91
N ASP A 123 11.79 -14.16 7.97
CA ASP A 123 12.63 -15.33 8.26
C ASP A 123 12.50 -16.41 7.18
N THR A 124 11.34 -16.52 6.55
CA THR A 124 11.05 -17.55 5.53
C THR A 124 11.01 -16.92 4.15
N GLN A 125 12.10 -17.08 3.40
CA GLN A 125 12.25 -16.48 2.08
C GLN A 125 11.93 -17.50 0.99
N PRO A 126 11.00 -17.21 0.07
CA PRO A 126 10.72 -18.12 -1.04
C PRO A 126 11.92 -18.18 -1.99
N PRO A 127 12.33 -19.37 -2.47
CA PRO A 127 13.26 -19.46 -3.59
C PRO A 127 12.59 -18.97 -4.88
N PHE A 128 13.37 -18.47 -5.82
CA PHE A 128 12.87 -18.20 -7.17
C PHE A 128 12.73 -19.50 -7.98
N PRO A 129 11.76 -19.58 -8.92
CA PRO A 129 10.67 -18.63 -9.10
C PRO A 129 9.53 -18.87 -8.08
N PHE A 130 8.76 -17.83 -7.75
CA PHE A 130 7.54 -17.96 -6.95
C PHE A 130 6.42 -17.08 -7.48
N VAL A 131 5.18 -17.36 -7.05
CA VAL A 131 4.01 -16.54 -7.38
C VAL A 131 3.71 -15.60 -6.23
N ALA A 132 3.55 -14.31 -6.53
CA ALA A 132 3.18 -13.29 -5.56
C ALA A 132 1.82 -12.69 -5.93
N LEU A 133 0.89 -12.68 -4.98
CA LEU A 133 -0.37 -11.95 -5.11
C LEU A 133 -0.26 -10.64 -4.32
N VAL A 134 -0.15 -9.52 -5.03
CA VAL A 134 -0.14 -8.17 -4.45
C VAL A 134 -1.58 -7.69 -4.35
N VAL A 135 -2.09 -7.53 -3.13
CA VAL A 135 -3.45 -7.03 -2.84
C VAL A 135 -3.36 -5.83 -1.92
N SER A 136 -3.70 -4.65 -2.43
CA SER A 136 -3.73 -3.40 -1.68
C SER A 136 -5.00 -2.60 -1.98
N GLY A 137 -5.10 -1.37 -1.46
CA GLY A 137 -6.18 -0.45 -1.77
C GLY A 137 -6.31 -0.18 -3.28
N GLY A 138 -5.18 -0.02 -3.99
CA GLY A 138 -5.16 0.34 -5.41
C GLY A 138 -4.69 -0.75 -6.37
N HIS A 139 -4.27 -1.93 -5.86
CA HIS A 139 -3.69 -2.98 -6.70
C HIS A 139 -4.24 -4.36 -6.34
N THR A 140 -4.48 -5.17 -7.35
CA THR A 140 -4.76 -6.61 -7.21
C THR A 140 -4.16 -7.31 -8.41
N THR A 141 -2.96 -7.86 -8.22
CA THR A 141 -2.14 -8.38 -9.31
C THR A 141 -1.39 -9.64 -8.88
N ILE A 142 -1.39 -10.65 -9.75
CA ILE A 142 -0.57 -11.86 -9.62
C ILE A 142 0.69 -11.67 -10.47
N TYR A 143 1.85 -11.81 -9.82
CA TYR A 143 3.15 -11.83 -10.47
C TYR A 143 3.77 -13.23 -10.39
N LEU A 144 4.38 -13.68 -11.49
CA LEU A 144 5.45 -14.66 -11.46
C LEU A 144 6.75 -13.90 -11.24
N VAL A 145 7.42 -14.21 -10.13
CA VAL A 145 8.67 -13.58 -9.72
C VAL A 145 9.81 -14.55 -10.01
N GLU A 146 10.61 -14.24 -11.02
CA GLU A 146 11.73 -15.08 -11.47
C GLU A 146 13.08 -14.61 -10.91
N GLY A 147 13.11 -13.40 -10.36
CA GLY A 147 14.29 -12.79 -9.73
C GLY A 147 13.96 -11.38 -9.23
N PHE A 148 14.91 -10.74 -8.55
CA PHE A 148 14.72 -9.40 -7.95
C PHE A 148 14.35 -8.28 -8.92
N GLN A 149 14.55 -8.47 -10.22
CA GLN A 149 14.25 -7.48 -11.27
C GLN A 149 13.43 -8.10 -12.41
N ARG A 150 12.87 -9.30 -12.21
CA ARG A 150 12.18 -10.06 -13.26
C ARG A 150 10.82 -10.50 -12.76
N PHE A 151 9.81 -9.71 -13.11
CA PHE A 151 8.43 -9.88 -12.73
C PHE A 151 7.58 -10.01 -13.99
N VAL A 152 6.79 -11.07 -14.08
CA VAL A 152 5.82 -11.28 -15.17
C VAL A 152 4.42 -11.20 -14.58
N VAL A 153 3.58 -10.29 -15.09
CA VAL A 153 2.17 -10.23 -14.69
C VAL A 153 1.46 -11.45 -15.27
N LEU A 154 0.91 -12.29 -14.38
CA LEU A 154 0.09 -13.43 -14.78
C LEU A 154 -1.39 -13.03 -14.91
N GLY A 155 -1.89 -12.17 -14.02
CA GLY A 155 -3.27 -11.68 -14.03
C GLY A 155 -3.45 -10.48 -13.12
N GLN A 156 -4.44 -9.65 -13.39
CA GLN A 156 -4.71 -8.43 -12.63
C GLN A 156 -6.20 -8.08 -12.59
N THR A 157 -6.60 -7.20 -11.67
CA THR A 157 -7.95 -6.65 -11.71
C THR A 157 -8.17 -5.85 -12.99
N ARG A 158 -9.36 -6.01 -13.60
CA ARG A 158 -9.81 -5.22 -14.75
C ARG A 158 -10.63 -4.00 -14.35
N ASP A 159 -10.98 -3.87 -13.07
CA ASP A 159 -11.80 -2.78 -12.54
C ASP A 159 -11.33 -2.33 -11.14
N ASP A 160 -12.19 -2.41 -10.12
CA ASP A 160 -11.86 -2.03 -8.74
C ASP A 160 -10.76 -2.98 -8.22
N ALA A 161 -9.80 -2.50 -7.42
CA ALA A 161 -8.94 -3.40 -6.65
C ALA A 161 -9.72 -4.02 -5.48
N ALA A 162 -9.22 -5.12 -4.91
CA ALA A 162 -9.91 -5.79 -3.81
C ALA A 162 -10.06 -4.86 -2.60
N GLY A 163 -9.01 -4.13 -2.20
CA GLY A 163 -9.08 -3.18 -1.09
C GLY A 163 -10.09 -2.05 -1.35
N GLU A 164 -10.05 -1.45 -2.54
CA GLU A 164 -11.04 -0.45 -2.97
C GLU A 164 -12.48 -0.99 -2.96
N ALA A 165 -12.69 -2.26 -3.35
CA ALA A 165 -14.00 -2.89 -3.30
C ALA A 165 -14.52 -3.00 -1.85
N PHE A 166 -13.65 -3.31 -0.88
CA PHE A 166 -13.99 -3.28 0.54
C PHE A 166 -14.34 -1.88 1.03
N ASP A 167 -13.56 -0.86 0.67
CA ASP A 167 -13.82 0.53 1.10
C ASP A 167 -15.12 1.07 0.51
N LYS A 168 -15.39 0.79 -0.78
CA LYS A 168 -16.66 1.16 -1.43
C LYS A 168 -17.85 0.41 -0.79
N ALA A 169 -17.68 -0.86 -0.43
CA ALA A 169 -18.71 -1.62 0.28
C ALA A 169 -18.97 -1.03 1.66
N ALA A 170 -17.94 -0.69 2.43
CA ALA A 170 -18.07 -0.08 3.75
C ALA A 170 -18.79 1.27 3.68
N LYS A 171 -18.50 2.08 2.66
CA LYS A 171 -19.21 3.34 2.41
C LYS A 171 -20.70 3.14 2.13
N LEU A 172 -21.07 2.12 1.34
CA LEU A 172 -22.48 1.76 1.09
C LEU A 172 -23.20 1.25 2.34
N LEU A 173 -22.45 0.68 3.28
CA LEU A 173 -22.95 0.14 4.54
C LEU A 173 -22.84 1.13 5.72
N GLU A 174 -22.36 2.36 5.46
CA GLU A 174 -22.15 3.41 6.47
C GLU A 174 -21.21 2.97 7.62
N LEU A 175 -20.18 2.17 7.30
CA LEU A 175 -19.24 1.58 8.26
C LEU A 175 -17.97 2.42 8.51
N GLY A 176 -17.85 3.58 7.85
CA GLY A 176 -16.66 4.44 7.94
C GLY A 176 -15.49 3.98 7.06
N TYR A 177 -14.29 4.52 7.35
CA TYR A 177 -13.04 4.29 6.63
C TYR A 177 -11.88 4.13 7.64
N PRO A 178 -10.92 3.19 7.44
CA PRO A 178 -10.80 2.25 6.33
C PRO A 178 -11.78 1.07 6.46
N GLY A 179 -12.46 0.76 5.35
CA GLY A 179 -13.62 -0.11 5.33
C GLY A 179 -13.31 -1.59 5.49
N GLY A 180 -12.18 -2.04 4.94
CA GLY A 180 -11.78 -3.46 4.97
C GLY A 180 -11.66 -4.02 6.39
N VAL A 181 -11.08 -3.27 7.32
CA VAL A 181 -10.88 -3.71 8.72
C VAL A 181 -12.23 -3.86 9.45
N VAL A 182 -13.17 -2.95 9.20
CA VAL A 182 -14.49 -3.00 9.81
C VAL A 182 -15.30 -4.17 9.26
N ILE A 183 -15.26 -4.39 7.94
CA ILE A 183 -15.95 -5.51 7.29
C ILE A 183 -15.37 -6.85 7.77
N ASP A 184 -14.05 -7.04 7.83
CA ASP A 184 -13.45 -8.30 8.32
C ASP A 184 -13.90 -8.62 9.76
N ARG A 185 -13.94 -7.61 10.63
CA ARG A 185 -14.40 -7.78 12.01
C ARG A 185 -15.87 -8.23 12.09
N LEU A 186 -16.76 -7.55 11.34
CA LEU A 186 -18.19 -7.85 11.36
C LEU A 186 -18.51 -9.19 10.67
N ALA A 187 -17.78 -9.52 9.60
CA ALA A 187 -18.00 -10.76 8.85
C ALA A 187 -17.80 -12.02 9.70
N LYS A 188 -16.93 -11.98 10.72
CA LYS A 188 -16.69 -13.10 11.66
C LYS A 188 -17.92 -13.45 12.52
N GLN A 189 -18.82 -12.50 12.72
CA GLN A 189 -20.08 -12.69 13.45
C GLN A 189 -21.27 -12.89 12.51
N GLY A 190 -21.05 -12.78 11.20
CA GLY A 190 -22.07 -12.90 10.18
C GLY A 190 -22.37 -14.35 9.81
N ASN A 191 -23.50 -14.54 9.12
CA ASN A 191 -23.82 -15.80 8.49
C ASN A 191 -23.33 -15.80 7.03
N HIS A 192 -22.32 -16.63 6.73
CA HIS A 192 -21.73 -16.75 5.39
C HIS A 192 -22.71 -17.25 4.31
N ASP A 193 -23.80 -17.93 4.71
CA ASP A 193 -24.83 -18.46 3.80
C ASP A 193 -26.01 -17.49 3.61
N ALA A 194 -26.00 -16.33 4.28
CA ALA A 194 -27.14 -15.42 4.26
C ALA A 194 -27.43 -14.84 2.87
N PHE A 195 -26.38 -14.54 2.08
CA PHE A 195 -26.52 -13.92 0.77
C PHE A 195 -25.53 -14.47 -0.25
N PRO A 196 -25.98 -14.90 -1.44
CA PRO A 196 -25.09 -15.25 -2.53
C PRO A 196 -24.59 -13.97 -3.23
N PHE A 197 -23.26 -13.82 -3.31
CA PHE A 197 -22.62 -12.78 -4.12
C PHE A 197 -21.97 -13.37 -5.38
N PRO A 198 -21.98 -12.66 -6.52
CA PRO A 198 -21.38 -13.15 -7.75
C PRO A 198 -19.87 -13.30 -7.61
N ARG A 199 -19.31 -14.38 -8.17
CA ARG A 199 -17.87 -14.55 -8.36
C ARG A 199 -17.56 -14.46 -9.85
N CYS A 200 -17.11 -13.29 -10.30
CA CYS A 200 -16.71 -13.03 -11.68
C CYS A 200 -15.37 -13.71 -12.01
N MET A 201 -15.06 -13.86 -13.30
CA MET A 201 -13.74 -14.31 -13.81
C MET A 201 -13.27 -15.70 -13.34
N ARG A 202 -14.16 -16.65 -13.07
CA ARG A 202 -13.78 -17.99 -12.55
C ARG A 202 -12.81 -18.77 -13.46
N ASP A 203 -12.92 -18.58 -14.76
CA ASP A 203 -12.10 -19.28 -15.77
C ASP A 203 -10.92 -18.42 -16.26
N SER A 204 -10.55 -17.37 -15.51
CA SER A 204 -9.46 -16.46 -15.82
C SER A 204 -8.56 -16.26 -14.60
N VAL A 205 -7.31 -15.88 -14.85
CA VAL A 205 -6.35 -15.41 -13.83
C VAL A 205 -6.53 -13.93 -13.50
N ASP A 206 -7.36 -13.21 -14.24
CA ASP A 206 -7.73 -11.82 -13.96
C ASP A 206 -8.84 -11.73 -12.91
N PHE A 207 -8.97 -10.54 -12.30
CA PHE A 207 -9.99 -10.24 -11.30
C PHE A 207 -11.00 -9.20 -11.80
N SER A 208 -12.19 -9.19 -11.18
CA SER A 208 -13.20 -8.14 -11.32
C SER A 208 -14.06 -8.09 -10.07
N PHE A 209 -14.09 -6.92 -9.42
CA PHE A 209 -14.78 -6.67 -8.16
C PHE A 209 -15.91 -5.64 -8.29
N SER A 210 -15.98 -4.86 -9.38
CA SER A 210 -17.04 -3.85 -9.58
C SER A 210 -18.47 -4.44 -9.57
N GLY A 211 -18.61 -5.69 -10.02
CA GLY A 211 -19.86 -6.45 -9.97
C GLY A 211 -20.33 -6.77 -8.54
N LEU A 212 -19.41 -6.99 -7.60
CA LEU A 212 -19.73 -7.23 -6.19
C LEU A 212 -20.37 -5.99 -5.56
N LYS A 213 -19.78 -4.81 -5.79
CA LYS A 213 -20.33 -3.53 -5.34
C LYS A 213 -21.75 -3.31 -5.87
N THR A 214 -21.97 -3.57 -7.15
CA THR A 214 -23.28 -3.40 -7.77
C THR A 214 -24.30 -4.39 -7.19
N SER A 215 -23.89 -5.65 -6.98
CA SER A 215 -24.73 -6.66 -6.34
C SER A 215 -25.13 -6.26 -4.91
N LEU A 216 -24.18 -5.75 -4.12
CA LEU A 216 -24.42 -5.24 -2.77
C LEU A 216 -25.43 -4.08 -2.76
N LEU A 217 -25.25 -3.09 -3.65
CA LEU A 217 -26.16 -1.96 -3.79
C LEU A 217 -27.59 -2.41 -4.15
N MET A 218 -27.73 -3.36 -5.07
CA MET A 218 -29.04 -3.90 -5.45
C MET A 218 -29.70 -4.67 -4.31
N ARG A 219 -28.91 -5.37 -3.48
CA ARG A 219 -29.42 -6.07 -2.29
C ARG A 219 -29.94 -5.10 -1.24
N LEU A 220 -29.20 -4.01 -0.99
CA LEU A 220 -29.61 -2.91 -0.11
C LEU A 220 -30.95 -2.30 -0.55
N LYS A 221 -31.08 -1.94 -1.83
CA LYS A 221 -32.32 -1.40 -2.40
C LYS A 221 -33.51 -2.34 -2.24
N LYS A 222 -33.33 -3.64 -2.47
CA LYS A 222 -34.40 -4.65 -2.33
C LYS A 222 -34.85 -4.84 -0.87
N ARG A 223 -33.97 -4.64 0.10
CA ARG A 223 -34.28 -4.82 1.53
C ARG A 223 -35.09 -3.64 2.08
N GLY A 224 -34.95 -2.45 1.51
CA GLY A 224 -35.66 -1.25 1.97
C GLY A 224 -35.17 -0.69 3.32
N SER A 225 -34.09 -1.23 3.89
CA SER A 225 -33.46 -0.76 5.13
C SER A 225 -31.94 -0.88 5.06
N PRO A 226 -31.17 -0.06 5.82
CA PRO A 226 -29.73 -0.27 6.02
C PRO A 226 -29.43 -1.63 6.68
N PHE A 227 -28.16 -2.07 6.60
CA PHE A 227 -27.68 -3.26 7.32
C PHE A 227 -27.35 -2.99 8.80
N THR A 228 -27.35 -1.74 9.23
CA THR A 228 -26.96 -1.25 10.56
C THR A 228 -28.10 -1.25 11.60
N ALA A 229 -29.09 -2.14 11.45
CA ALA A 229 -30.16 -2.29 12.44
C ALA A 229 -29.66 -3.01 13.71
#